data_AF-A0A7Y5KG74-F1
#
_entry.id   AF-A0A7Y5KG74-F1
#
_cell.length_a   1.000
_cell.length_b   1.000
_cell.length_c   1.000
_cell.angle_alpha   90.00
_cell.angle_beta   90.00
_cell.angle_gamma   90.00
#
_symmetry.space_group_name_H-M   'P 1'
#
loop_
_entity.id
_entity.type
_entity.pdbx_description
1 polymer ?
#
loop_
_entity_poly.entity_id
_entity_poly.type
_entity_poly.pdbx_seq_one_letter_code
_entity_poly.pdbx_strand_id
1 'polypeptide(L)' 'ITTGTIVLGLLPMALGFGEGAEIRTPMAITVIAGLVSSTMLTLIVIPVVYAALDRSK' A
#
# COMPACT_ATOMS: atom_id res chain seq x y z
N ILE A 1 9.49 1.15 -6.51
CA ILE A 1 9.02 1.06 -7.91
C ILE A 1 7.67 0.36 -7.97
N THR A 2 7.52 -0.86 -7.45
CA THR A 2 6.27 -1.65 -7.41
C THR A 2 5.05 -0.92 -6.84
N THR A 3 5.15 -0.28 -5.67
CA THR A 3 4.03 0.49 -5.08
C THR A 3 3.57 1.61 -6.02
N GLY A 4 4.50 2.33 -6.65
CA GLY A 4 4.19 3.37 -7.63
C GLY A 4 3.50 2.82 -8.88
N THR A 5 3.92 1.66 -9.38
CA THR A 5 3.29 0.98 -10.52
C THR A 5 1.85 0.58 -10.20
N ILE A 6 1.59 0.08 -8.98
CA ILE A 6 0.23 -0.32 -8.56
C ILE A 6 -0.66 0.91 -8.44
N VAL A 7 -0.19 1.99 -7.82
CA VAL A 7 -0.96 3.23 -7.69
C VAL A 7 -1.32 3.81 -9.06
N LEU A 8 -0.36 3.84 -9.99
CA LEU A 8 -0.60 4.32 -11.37
C LEU A 8 -1.55 3.40 -12.15
N GLY A 9 -1.46 2.08 -11.99
CA GLY A 9 -2.35 1.12 -12.66
C GLY A 9 -3.78 1.11 -12.11
N LEU A 10 -3.97 1.44 -10.82
CA LEU A 10 -5.28 1.53 -10.18
C LEU A 10 -5.90 2.94 -10.29
N LEU A 11 -5.12 3.95 -10.70
CA LEU A 11 -5.55 5.35 -10.83
C LEU A 11 -6.85 5.54 -11.65
N PRO A 12 -7.02 4.95 -12.86
CA PRO A 12 -8.26 5.11 -13.62
C PRO A 12 -9.47 4.43 -12.95
N MET A 13 -9.27 3.32 -12.23
CA MET A 13 -10.34 2.67 -11.46
C MET A 13 -10.73 3.48 -10.20
N ALA A 14 -9.76 4.14 -9.57
CA ALA A 14 -9.99 5.04 -8.44
C ALA A 14 -10.75 6.31 -8.86
N LEU A 15 -10.61 6.76 -10.11
CA LEU A 15 -11.36 7.89 -10.67
C LEU A 15 -12.81 7.54 -11.05
N GLY A 16 -13.19 6.26 -11.04
CA GLY A 16 -14.58 5.82 -11.16
C GLY A 16 -15.18 5.92 -12.56
N PHE A 17 -14.35 5.89 -13.61
CA PHE A 17 -14.85 5.88 -14.99
C PHE A 17 -15.28 4.46 -15.42
N GLY A 18 -16.59 4.25 -15.58
CA GLY A 18 -17.18 3.03 -16.16
C GLY A 18 -18.31 2.39 -15.33
N GLU A 19 -19.15 1.56 -15.95
CA GLU A 19 -20.20 0.81 -15.25
C GLU A 19 -19.58 -0.15 -14.21
N GLY A 20 -20.13 -0.16 -13.00
CA GLY A 20 -19.58 -0.93 -11.86
C GLY A 20 -18.42 -0.25 -11.13
N ALA A 21 -18.14 1.02 -11.43
CA ALA A 21 -17.18 1.85 -10.68
C ALA A 21 -17.52 1.96 -9.19
N GLU A 22 -18.79 1.98 -8.81
CA GLU A 22 -19.23 2.09 -7.41
C GLU A 22 -18.64 1.01 -6.49
N ILE A 23 -18.33 -0.17 -7.03
CA ILE A 23 -17.69 -1.27 -6.27
C ILE A 23 -16.17 -1.28 -6.48
N ARG A 24 -15.70 -0.99 -7.70
CA ARG A 24 -14.27 -1.07 -8.04
C ARG A 24 -13.45 0.09 -7.46
N THR A 25 -14.04 1.28 -7.39
CA THR A 25 -13.41 2.48 -6.84
C THR A 25 -13.06 2.33 -5.35
N PRO A 26 -13.99 1.95 -4.44
CA PRO A 26 -13.63 1.75 -3.04
C PRO A 26 -12.59 0.65 -2.88
N MET A 27 -12.70 -0.47 -3.62
CA MET A 27 -11.71 -1.55 -3.61
C MET A 27 -10.30 -1.08 -3.98
N ALA A 28 -10.16 -0.27 -5.04
CA ALA A 28 -8.87 0.27 -5.47
C ALA A 28 -8.27 1.21 -4.41
N ILE A 29 -9.10 2.04 -3.78
CA ILE A 29 -8.67 2.95 -2.71
C ILE A 29 -8.16 2.17 -1.49
N THR A 30 -8.85 1.11 -1.06
CA THR A 30 -8.40 0.29 0.07
C THR A 30 -7.05 -0.36 -0.19
N VAL A 31 -6.83 -0.85 -1.42
CA VAL A 31 -5.55 -1.47 -1.82
C VAL A 31 -4.41 -0.44 -1.80
N ILE A 32 -4.63 0.75 -2.38
CA ILE A 32 -3.64 1.83 -2.37
C ILE A 32 -3.27 2.20 -0.93
N ALA A 33 -4.27 2.45 -0.08
CA ALA A 33 -4.05 2.79 1.32
C ALA A 33 -3.31 1.69 2.09
N GLY A 34 -3.69 0.42 1.88
CA GLY A 34 -3.06 -0.74 2.51
C GLY A 34 -1.60 -0.95 2.08
N LEU A 35 -1.28 -0.68 0.81
CA LEU A 35 0.09 -0.77 0.31
C LEU A 35 0.98 0.35 0.85
N VAL A 36 0.46 1.58 0.91
CA VAL A 36 1.18 2.71 1.50
C VAL A 36 1.43 2.48 2.98
N SER A 37 0.40 2.05 3.74
CA SER A 37 0.54 1.77 5.16
C SER A 37 1.50 0.61 5.41
N SER A 38 1.42 -0.48 4.64
CA SER A 38 2.33 -1.63 4.75
C SER A 38 3.78 -1.27 4.40
N THR A 39 3.99 -0.37 3.43
CA THR A 39 5.33 0.12 3.08
C THR A 39 5.93 0.94 4.22
N MET A 40 5.16 1.87 4.80
CA MET A 40 5.55 2.64 5.98
C MET A 40 5.82 1.74 7.19
N LEU A 41 4.92 0.79 7.45
CA LEU A 41 5.04 -0.14 8.56
C LEU A 41 6.30 -0.99 8.39
N THR A 42 6.58 -1.50 7.19
CA THR A 42 7.79 -2.29 6.91
C THR A 42 9.06 -1.47 7.12
N LEU A 43 9.09 -0.22 6.66
CA LEU A 43 10.23 0.69 6.86
C LEU A 43 10.51 0.99 8.35
N ILE A 44 9.51 0.90 9.23
CA ILE A 44 9.65 1.10 10.67
C ILE A 44 9.92 -0.23 11.40
N VAL A 45 9.18 -1.28 11.06
CA VAL A 45 9.25 -2.59 11.71
C VAL A 45 10.61 -3.25 11.47
N ILE A 46 11.16 -3.18 10.24
CA ILE A 46 12.47 -3.76 9.95
C ILE A 46 13.57 -3.19 10.85
N PRO A 47 13.80 -1.86 10.95
CA PRO A 47 14.85 -1.33 11.81
C PRO A 47 14.58 -1.56 13.29
N VAL A 48 13.32 -1.51 13.74
CA VAL A 48 12.97 -1.81 15.14
C VAL A 48 13.30 -3.26 15.49
N VAL A 49 12.96 -4.20 14.62
CA VAL A 49 13.27 -5.62 14.81
C VAL A 49 14.78 -5.85 14.77
N TYR A 50 15.50 -5.22 13.83
CA TYR A 50 16.96 -5.30 13.78
C TYR A 50 17.60 -4.75 15.05
N ALA A 51 17.18 -3.57 15.53
CA ALA A 51 17.68 -2.99 16.76
C ALA A 51 17.35 -3.84 18.00
N ALA A 52 16.18 -4.47 18.04
CA ALA A 52 15.80 -5.37 19.12
C ALA A 52 16.62 -6.67 19.12
N LEU A 53 16.90 -7.25 17.95
CA LEU A 53 17.73 -8.45 17.80
C LEU A 53 19.21 -8.17 18.09
N ASP A 54 19.74 -7.03 17.62
CA ASP A 54 21.11 -6.60 17.88
C ASP A 54 21.35 -6.40 19.39
N ARG A 55 20.38 -5.83 20.09
CA ARG A 55 20.43 -5.64 21.56
C ARG A 55 20.30 -6.95 22.37
N SER A 56 19.90 -8.04 21.73
CA SER A 56 19.77 -9.37 22.35
C SER A 56 21.03 -10.23 22.20
N LYS A 57 22.09 -9.72 21.55
CA LYS A 57 23.39 -10.37 21.40
C LYS A 57 24.46 -9.66 22.22
#